data_AF-W2HQF6-F1
#
_entry.id   AF-W2HQF6-F1
#
_cell.length_a   1.000
_cell.length_b   1.000
_cell.length_c   1.000
_cell.angle_alpha   90.00
_cell.angle_beta   90.00
_cell.angle_gamma   90.00
#
_symmetry.space_group_name_H-M   'P 1'
#
loop_
_entity.id
_entity.type
_entity.pdbx_description
1 polymer ?
#
loop_
_entity_poly.entity_id
_entity_poly.type
_entity_poly.pdbx_seq_one_letter_code
_entity_poly.pdbx_strand_id
1 'polypeptide(L)' 'MALNLPTLFNLEAPPEAEPDFEWAFVQLKTLMEQNHIPLPRVIVMDRDLACTNATETVFPDSDKLLYLWHIRRNVHAQ' A
#
# COMPACT_ATOMS: atom_id res chain seq x y z
N MET A 1 -7.86 2.18 -37.06
CA MET A 1 -6.78 2.93 -36.39
C MET A 1 -6.43 2.16 -35.10
N ALA A 2 -5.51 1.20 -35.20
CA ALA A 2 -5.09 0.42 -34.04
C ALA A 2 -4.17 1.29 -33.18
N LEU A 3 -4.55 1.52 -31.92
CA LEU A 3 -3.68 2.19 -30.96
C LEU A 3 -2.43 1.32 -30.79
N ASN A 4 -1.27 1.92 -31.00
CA ASN A 4 0.01 1.24 -30.97
C ASN A 4 0.32 0.85 -29.51
N LEU A 5 0.56 -0.43 -29.24
CA LEU A 5 0.86 -0.96 -27.90
C LEU A 5 1.94 -0.18 -27.08
N PRO A 6 2.94 0.52 -27.66
CA PRO A 6 3.92 1.28 -26.87
C PRO A 6 3.36 2.48 -26.10
N THR A 7 2.17 3.01 -26.46
CA THR A 7 1.56 4.13 -25.71
C THR A 7 0.80 3.68 -24.47
N LEU A 8 0.48 2.40 -24.32
CA LEU A 8 -0.13 1.86 -23.09
C LEU A 8 0.88 1.68 -21.95
N PHE A 9 2.17 1.54 -22.27
CA PHE A 9 3.25 1.37 -21.28
C PHE A 9 3.70 2.69 -20.62
N ASN A 10 3.27 3.84 -21.14
CA ASN A 10 3.64 5.16 -20.61
C ASN A 10 2.47 5.84 -19.86
N LEU A 11 1.41 5.10 -19.56
CA LEU A 11 0.30 5.54 -18.70
C LEU A 11 0.42 4.88 -17.31
N GLU A 12 1.64 4.78 -16.79
CA GLU A 12 1.82 4.42 -15.39
C GLU A 12 1.66 5.72 -14.58
N ALA A 13 0.73 5.70 -13.62
CA ALA A 13 0.67 6.75 -12.62
C ALA A 13 2.05 6.87 -11.94
N PRO A 14 2.48 8.07 -11.51
CA PRO A 14 3.71 8.18 -10.73
C PRO A 14 3.64 7.22 -9.54
N PRO A 15 4.76 6.57 -9.17
CA PRO A 15 4.79 5.67 -8.03
C PRO A 15 4.29 6.41 -6.79
N GLU A 16 3.46 5.74 -6.01
CA GLU A 16 2.86 6.30 -4.81
C GLU A 16 3.95 6.66 -3.80
N ALA A 17 3.90 7.89 -3.27
CA ALA A 17 4.82 8.35 -2.25
C ALA A 17 4.24 8.15 -0.84
N GLU A 18 5.08 8.27 0.17
CA GLU A 18 4.68 8.11 1.58
C GLU A 18 3.48 8.98 1.97
N PRO A 19 3.39 10.28 1.57
CA PRO A 19 2.22 11.10 1.87
C PRO A 19 0.91 10.59 1.26
N ASP A 20 0.98 9.91 0.11
CA ASP A 20 -0.21 9.36 -0.56
C ASP A 20 -0.78 8.19 0.27
N PHE A 21 0.12 7.32 0.76
CA PHE A 21 -0.25 6.23 1.67
C PHE A 21 -0.74 6.75 3.03
N GLU A 22 -0.06 7.74 3.61
CA GLU A 22 -0.47 8.35 4.88
C GLU A 22 -1.88 8.93 4.77
N TRP A 23 -2.16 9.69 3.71
CA TRP A 23 -3.48 10.24 3.47
C TRP A 23 -4.53 9.12 3.41
N ALA A 24 -4.28 8.06 2.63
CA ALA A 24 -5.20 6.94 2.49
C ALA A 24 -5.46 6.23 3.82
N PHE A 25 -4.41 5.97 4.61
CA PHE A 25 -4.53 5.34 5.92
C PHE A 25 -5.27 6.22 6.94
N VAL A 26 -5.10 7.54 6.90
CA VAL A 26 -5.89 8.46 7.74
C VAL A 26 -7.36 8.39 7.37
N GLN A 27 -7.71 8.33 6.07
CA GLN A 27 -9.11 8.16 5.66
C GLN A 27 -9.68 6.84 6.16
N LEU A 28 -8.93 5.74 6.02
CA LEU A 28 -9.35 4.43 6.52
C LEU A 28 -9.55 4.45 8.04
N LYS A 29 -8.59 4.98 8.81
CA LYS A 29 -8.66 5.08 10.26
C LYS A 29 -9.89 5.88 10.70
N THR A 30 -10.11 7.03 10.07
CA THR A 30 -11.28 7.88 10.32
C THR A 30 -12.58 7.11 10.10
N LEU A 31 -12.68 6.36 9.00
CA LEU A 31 -13.85 5.53 8.70
C LEU A 31 -14.05 4.45 9.78
N MET A 32 -12.99 3.78 10.23
CA MET A 32 -13.07 2.76 11.28
C MET A 32 -13.56 3.37 12.60
N GLU A 33 -12.97 4.49 13.02
CA GLU A 33 -13.33 5.18 14.26
C GLU A 33 -14.78 5.68 14.24
N GLN A 34 -15.23 6.30 13.14
CA GLN A 34 -16.61 6.77 12.99
C GLN A 34 -17.64 5.64 13.08
N ASN A 35 -17.27 4.44 12.63
CA ASN A 35 -18.14 3.27 12.64
C ASN A 35 -17.92 2.36 13.85
N HIS A 36 -17.13 2.81 14.85
CA HIS A 36 -16.78 2.03 16.05
C HIS A 36 -16.15 0.66 15.73
N ILE A 37 -15.42 0.58 14.62
CA ILE A 37 -14.67 -0.60 14.21
C ILE A 37 -13.31 -0.56 14.92
N PRO A 38 -12.93 -1.62 15.65
CA PRO A 38 -11.61 -1.68 16.29
C PRO A 38 -10.48 -1.55 15.27
N LEU A 39 -9.46 -0.75 15.59
CA LEU A 39 -8.27 -0.60 14.77
C LEU A 39 -7.55 -1.95 14.58
N PRO A 40 -6.86 -2.15 13.44
CA PRO A 40 -6.22 -3.43 13.15
C PRO A 40 -5.10 -3.68 14.16
N ARG A 41 -5.02 -4.90 14.68
CA ARG A 41 -3.86 -5.33 15.48
C ARG A 41 -2.70 -5.81 14.62
N VAL A 42 -3.00 -6.23 13.39
CA VAL A 42 -2.01 -6.73 12.44
C VAL A 42 -2.32 -6.13 11.07
N ILE A 43 -1.29 -5.59 10.42
CA ILE A 43 -1.35 -5.08 9.06
C ILE A 43 -0.42 -5.94 8.19
N VAL A 44 -0.98 -6.47 7.11
CA VAL A 44 -0.23 -7.30 6.15
C VAL A 44 -0.01 -6.47 4.90
N MET A 45 1.25 -6.29 4.50
CA MET A 45 1.62 -5.39 3.41
C MET A 45 2.78 -5.92 2.58
N ASP A 46 2.94 -5.38 1.37
CA ASP A 46 4.09 -5.67 0.52
C ASP A 46 5.36 -4.97 1.03
N ARG A 47 6.53 -5.30 0.45
CA ARG A 47 7.82 -4.69 0.82
C ARG A 47 8.01 -3.31 0.17
N ASP A 48 7.03 -2.43 0.34
CA ASP A 48 7.10 -1.05 -0.11
C ASP A 48 7.48 -0.13 1.06
N LEU A 49 8.55 0.66 0.88
CA LEU A 49 9.09 1.50 1.96
C LEU A 49 8.15 2.66 2.32
N ALA A 50 7.58 3.33 1.32
CA ALA A 50 6.68 4.45 1.51
C ALA A 50 5.41 4.01 2.26
N CYS A 51 4.84 2.87 1.87
CA CYS A 51 3.69 2.27 2.52
C CYS A 51 4.02 1.82 3.96
N THR A 52 5.21 1.23 4.17
CA THR A 52 5.67 0.81 5.50
C THR A 52 5.78 2.00 6.45
N ASN A 53 6.45 3.06 6.03
CA ASN A 53 6.61 4.28 6.84
C ASN A 53 5.26 4.92 7.17
N ALA A 54 4.38 5.06 6.17
CA ALA A 54 3.03 5.58 6.39
C ALA A 54 2.23 4.74 7.41
N THR A 55 2.42 3.42 7.40
CA THR A 55 1.80 2.54 8.39
C THR A 55 2.37 2.74 9.79
N GLU A 56 3.68 2.98 9.94
CA GLU A 56 4.29 3.38 11.22
C GLU A 56 3.68 4.70 11.73
N THR A 57 3.45 5.66 10.84
CA THR A 57 2.87 6.96 11.22
C THR A 57 1.42 6.81 11.70
N VAL A 58 0.57 6.09 10.95
CA VAL A 58 -0.89 6.11 11.18
C VAL A 58 -1.36 5.01 12.15
N PHE A 59 -0.69 3.85 12.12
CA PHE A 59 -1.01 2.65 12.92
C PHE A 59 0.23 2.13 13.69
N PRO A 60 0.81 2.93 14.60
CA PRO A 60 2.03 2.55 15.32
C PRO A 60 1.86 1.32 16.23
N ASP A 61 0.63 1.07 16.71
CA ASP A 61 0.33 -0.04 17.62
C ASP A 61 0.01 -1.37 16.91
N SER A 62 -0.03 -1.38 15.57
CA SER A 62 -0.28 -2.58 14.78
C SER A 62 1.01 -3.35 14.52
N ASP A 63 0.99 -4.67 14.68
CA ASP A 63 2.07 -5.53 14.20
C ASP A 63 2.09 -5.52 12.65
N LYS A 64 3.27 -5.42 12.04
CA LYS A 64 3.41 -5.44 10.58
C LYS A 64 3.94 -6.78 10.11
N LEU A 65 3.27 -7.37 9.13
CA LEU A 65 3.69 -8.61 8.48
C LEU A 65 3.87 -8.37 6.99
N LEU A 66 4.92 -8.96 6.43
CA LEU A 66 5.14 -8.97 4.99
C LEU A 66 4.26 -10.02 4.32
N TYR A 67 3.63 -9.64 3.22
CA TYR A 67 2.83 -10.55 2.41
C TYR A 67 3.74 -11.45 1.56
N LEU A 68 4.05 -12.63 2.10
CA LEU A 68 5.04 -13.56 1.54
C LEU A 68 4.71 -14.04 0.12
N TRP A 69 3.44 -14.03 -0.30
CA TRP A 69 3.04 -14.44 -1.65
C TRP A 69 3.58 -13.49 -2.72
N HIS A 70 3.48 -12.17 -2.55
CA HIS A 70 4.03 -11.21 -3.50
C HIS A 70 5.57 -11.19 -3.48
N ILE A 71 6.19 -11.36 -2.31
CA ILE A 71 7.65 -11.50 -2.22
C ILE A 71 8.13 -12.72 -3.00
N ARG A 72 7.48 -13.87 -2.85
CA ARG A 72 7.85 -15.09 -3.60
C ARG A 72 7.66 -14.93 -5.11
N ARG A 73 6.67 -14.16 -5.57
CA ARG A 73 6.52 -13.83 -6.99
C ARG A 73 7.64 -12.92 -7.49
N ASN A 74 8.02 -11.91 -6.70
CA ASN A 74 9.03 -10.93 -7.07
C ASN A 74 10.46 -11.50 -7.04
N VAL A 75 10.74 -12.49 -6.18
CA VAL A 75 12.05 -13.18 -6.12
C VAL A 75 12.29 -14.09 -7.34
N HIS A 76 11.25 -14.67 -7.94
CA HIS A 76 11.39 -15.48 -9.16
C HIS A 76 11.41 -14.67 -10.47
N ALA A 77 11.34 -13.34 -10.39
CA ALA A 77 11.44 -12.44 -11.54
C ALA A 77 12.88 -11.92 -11.79
N GLN A 78 13.87 -12.47 -11.08
CA GLN A 78 15.30 -12.24 -11.30
C GLN A 78 15.94 -13.34 -12.16
#